data_AF-A0A2V9PJZ7-F1
#
_entry.id   AF-A0A2V9PJZ7-F1
#
_cell.length_a   1.000
_cell.length_b   1.000
_cell.length_c   1.000
_cell.angle_alpha   90.00
_cell.angle_beta   90.00
_cell.angle_gamma   90.00
#
_symmetry.space_group_name_H-M   'P 1'
#
loop_
_entity.id
_entity.type
_entity.pdbx_description
1 polymer ?
#
loop_
_entity_poly.entity_id
_entity_poly.type
_entity_poly.pdbx_seq_one_letter_code
_entity_poly.pdbx_strand_id
1 'polypeptide(L)' 'MGQEISVSYQAVKSKVYRLIDSLVEDAKTEGDVQESVKRWWRHIHPADRPIARKHLLSVLSKSNATLEAISGGLTDLQD' A
#
# COMPACT_ATOMS: atom_id res chain seq x y z
N MET A 1 -13.15 13.54 -19.53
CA MET A 1 -13.03 12.07 -19.44
C MET A 1 -12.41 11.75 -18.09
N GLY A 2 -13.16 11.14 -17.18
CA GLY A 2 -12.63 10.76 -15.86
C GLY A 2 -11.70 9.55 -16.01
N GLN A 3 -10.48 9.64 -15.49
CA GLN A 3 -9.56 8.50 -15.50
C GLN A 3 -10.17 7.35 -14.69
N GLU A 4 -10.49 6.24 -15.35
CA GLU A 4 -10.91 5.02 -14.68
C GLU A 4 -9.74 4.48 -13.84
N ILE A 5 -9.91 4.44 -12.52
CA ILE A 5 -8.90 3.86 -11.63
C ILE A 5 -9.03 2.34 -11.71
N SER A 6 -7.99 1.69 -12.24
CA SER A 6 -7.87 0.25 -12.16
C SER A 6 -7.75 -0.19 -10.69
N VAL A 7 -8.65 -1.08 -10.27
CA VAL A 7 -8.64 -1.72 -8.94
C VAL A 7 -8.03 -3.12 -8.98
N SER A 8 -7.31 -3.47 -10.05
CA SER A 8 -6.65 -4.77 -10.13
C SER A 8 -5.64 -4.96 -9.00
N TYR A 9 -5.37 -6.21 -8.62
CA TYR A 9 -4.35 -6.50 -7.60
C TYR A 9 -3.01 -5.81 -7.87
N GLN A 10 -2.56 -5.78 -9.14
CA GLN A 10 -1.31 -5.12 -9.53
C GLN A 10 -1.38 -3.60 -9.36
N ALA A 11 -2.52 -2.97 -9.69
CA ALA A 11 -2.69 -1.53 -9.51
C ALA A 11 -2.65 -1.15 -8.02
N VAL A 12 -3.33 -1.93 -7.16
CA VAL A 12 -3.30 -1.72 -5.71
C VAL A 12 -1.90 -1.95 -5.15
N LYS A 13 -1.22 -3.04 -5.57
CA LYS A 13 0.18 -3.31 -5.19
C LYS A 13 1.11 -2.16 -5.54
N SER A 14 1.06 -1.68 -6.78
CA SER A 14 1.85 -0.53 -7.23
C SER A 14 1.56 0.73 -6.44
N LYS A 15 0.31 0.98 -6.07
CA LYS A 15 -0.07 2.14 -5.24
C LYS A 15 0.54 2.04 -3.84
N VAL A 16 0.43 0.88 -3.20
CA VAL A 16 0.99 0.65 -1.85
C VAL A 16 2.51 0.81 -1.87
N TYR A 17 3.20 0.17 -2.81
CA TYR A 17 4.67 0.21 -2.84
C TYR A 17 5.20 1.61 -3.10
N ARG A 18 4.57 2.39 -3.98
CA ARG A 18 4.93 3.82 -4.15
C ARG A 18 4.73 4.65 -2.90
N LEU A 19 3.72 4.35 -2.07
CA LEU A 19 3.51 5.07 -0.81
C LEU A 19 4.57 4.70 0.23
N ILE A 20 4.96 3.42 0.30
CA ILE A 20 6.04 2.96 1.16
C ILE A 20 7.35 3.62 0.73
N ASP A 21 7.67 3.57 -0.55
CA ASP A 21 8.87 4.17 -1.15
C ASP A 21 8.97 5.66 -0.81
N SER A 22 7.91 6.43 -1.09
CA SER A 22 7.89 7.86 -0.75
C SER A 22 8.00 8.17 0.75
N LEU A 23 7.56 7.28 1.64
CA LEU A 23 7.71 7.46 3.08
C LEU A 23 9.16 7.15 3.52
N VAL A 24 9.75 6.09 2.96
CA VAL A 24 11.14 5.67 3.23
C VAL A 24 12.14 6.70 2.70
N GLU A 25 11.84 7.36 1.58
CA GLU A 25 12.65 8.44 1.01
C GLU A 25 12.42 9.80 1.67
N ASP A 26 11.64 9.88 2.75
CA ASP A 26 11.21 11.12 3.41
C ASP A 26 10.51 12.14 2.48
N ALA A 27 10.08 11.69 1.28
CA ALA A 27 9.36 12.51 0.31
C ALA A 27 7.90 12.76 0.72
N LYS A 28 7.37 11.96 1.64
CA LYS A 28 6.04 12.09 2.24
C LYS A 28 6.12 11.83 3.74
N THR A 29 5.33 12.58 4.51
CA THR A 29 5.06 12.25 5.91
C THR A 29 3.98 11.17 6.02
N GLU A 30 3.80 10.59 7.22
CA GLU A 30 2.68 9.69 7.50
C GLU A 30 1.32 10.34 7.19
N GLY A 31 1.18 11.63 7.50
CA GLY A 31 -0.03 12.41 7.18
C GLY A 31 -0.28 12.48 5.67
N ASP A 32 0.78 12.71 4.88
CA ASP A 32 0.68 12.73 3.41
C ASP A 32 0.29 11.37 2.83
N VAL A 33 0.78 10.28 3.42
CA VAL A 33 0.40 8.91 3.03
C VAL A 33 -1.08 8.68 3.32
N GLN A 34 -1.56 9.02 4.53
CA GLN A 34 -2.97 8.88 4.90
C GLN A 34 -3.89 9.67 3.96
N GLU A 35 -3.56 10.93 3.67
CA GLU A 35 -4.33 11.75 2.73
C GLU A 35 -4.26 11.22 1.30
N SER A 36 -3.11 10.70 0.87
CA SER A 36 -2.95 10.08 -0.45
C SER A 36 -3.82 8.83 -0.64
N VAL A 37 -3.98 8.02 0.41
CA VAL A 37 -4.88 6.87 0.42
C VAL A 37 -6.34 7.32 0.41
N LYS A 38 -6.73 8.28 1.25
CA LYS A 38 -8.11 8.81 1.28
C LYS A 38 -8.53 9.40 -0.07
N ARG A 39 -7.65 10.19 -0.70
CA ARG A 39 -7.89 10.76 -2.05
C ARG A 39 -8.05 9.66 -3.09
N TRP A 40 -7.12 8.70 -3.12
CA TRP A 40 -7.21 7.56 -4.04
C TRP A 40 -8.52 6.77 -3.84
N TRP A 41 -8.91 6.50 -2.59
CA TRP A 41 -10.14 5.79 -2.26
C TRP A 41 -11.41 6.50 -2.76
N ARG A 42 -11.45 7.85 -2.70
CA ARG A 42 -12.57 8.64 -3.21
C ARG A 42 -12.76 8.52 -4.72
N HIS A 43 -11.69 8.24 -5.47
CA HIS A 43 -11.74 8.05 -6.91
C HIS A 43 -12.09 6.61 -7.33
N ILE A 44 -12.10 5.65 -6.41
CA ILE A 44 -12.54 4.29 -6.69
C ILE A 44 -14.05 4.25 -6.79
N HIS A 45 -14.56 3.70 -7.89
CA HIS A 45 -15.99 3.54 -8.12
C HIS A 45 -16.62 2.71 -6.98
N PRO A 46 -17.79 3.10 -6.42
CA PRO A 46 -18.36 2.44 -5.25
C PRO A 46 -18.53 0.92 -5.38
N ALA A 47 -18.88 0.42 -6.58
CA ALA A 47 -19.03 -1.00 -6.86
C ALA A 47 -17.70 -1.78 -6.76
N ASP A 48 -16.57 -1.12 -6.98
CA ASP A 48 -15.23 -1.72 -6.98
C ASP A 48 -14.55 -1.64 -5.61
N ARG A 49 -15.12 -0.91 -4.65
CA ARG A 49 -14.56 -0.78 -3.30
C ARG A 49 -14.36 -2.12 -2.57
N PRO A 50 -15.28 -3.12 -2.66
CA PRO A 50 -15.06 -4.40 -2.00
C PRO A 50 -13.82 -5.13 -2.52
N ILE A 51 -13.62 -5.15 -3.85
CA ILE A 51 -12.46 -5.82 -4.47
C ILE A 51 -11.17 -5.04 -4.20
N ALA A 52 -11.21 -3.71 -4.29
CA ALA A 52 -10.07 -2.85 -3.95
C ALA A 52 -9.65 -3.03 -2.49
N ARG A 53 -10.61 -3.09 -1.55
CA ARG A 53 -10.35 -3.36 -0.12
C ARG A 53 -9.69 -4.73 0.07
N LYS A 54 -10.23 -5.77 -0.57
CA LYS A 54 -9.68 -7.13 -0.49
C LYS A 54 -8.22 -7.17 -0.96
N HIS A 55 -7.92 -6.54 -2.09
CA HIS A 55 -6.56 -6.46 -2.60
C HIS A 55 -5.64 -5.63 -1.70
N LEU A 56 -6.12 -4.48 -1.19
CA LEU A 56 -5.35 -3.62 -0.30
C LEU A 56 -4.96 -4.36 0.98
N LEU A 57 -5.92 -5.01 1.65
CA LEU A 57 -5.66 -5.80 2.85
C LEU A 57 -4.67 -6.95 2.58
N SER A 58 -4.82 -7.63 1.44
CA SER A 58 -3.90 -8.72 1.06
C SER A 58 -2.47 -8.23 0.82
N VAL A 59 -2.30 -7.09 0.13
CA VAL A 59 -0.97 -6.51 -0.11
C VAL A 59 -0.35 -6.04 1.20
N LEU A 60 -1.10 -5.33 2.05
CA LEU A 60 -0.60 -4.85 3.35
C LEU A 60 -0.19 -6.02 4.25
N SER A 61 -1.02 -7.05 4.38
CA SER A 61 -0.69 -8.24 5.18
C SER A 61 0.61 -8.92 4.71
N LYS A 62 0.77 -9.13 3.40
CA LYS A 62 2.01 -9.71 2.85
C LYS A 62 3.22 -8.81 3.03
N SER A 63 3.04 -7.49 2.91
CA SER A 63 4.12 -6.52 3.09
C SER A 63 4.60 -6.51 4.54
N ASN A 64 3.68 -6.50 5.51
CA ASN A 64 4.01 -6.60 6.93
C ASN A 64 4.73 -7.92 7.24
N ALA A 65 4.20 -9.05 6.80
CA ALA A 65 4.86 -10.35 6.99
C ALA A 65 6.29 -10.39 6.41
N THR A 66 6.53 -9.68 5.30
CA THR A 66 7.87 -9.57 4.70
C THR A 66 8.79 -8.72 5.58
N LEU A 67 8.31 -7.57 6.08
CA LEU A 67 9.07 -6.71 7.00
C LEU A 67 9.39 -7.42 8.33
N GLU A 68 8.45 -8.20 8.86
CA GLU A 68 8.64 -9.04 10.04
C GLU A 68 9.71 -10.11 9.78
N ALA A 69 9.67 -10.80 8.64
CA ALA A 69 10.67 -11.79 8.27
C ALA A 69 12.08 -11.19 8.13
N ILE A 70 12.20 -9.99 7.54
CA ILE A 70 13.48 -9.26 7.45
C ILE A 70 13.98 -8.89 8.85
N SER A 71 13.10 -8.37 9.70
CA SER A 71 13.45 -7.98 11.08
C SER A 71 13.88 -9.19 11.93
N GLY A 72 13.20 -10.32 11.76
CA GLY A 72 13.56 -11.60 12.39
C GLY A 72 14.94 -12.08 11.94
N GLY A 73 15.18 -12.11 10.62
CA GLY A 73 16.49 -12.50 10.09
C GLY A 73 17.64 -11.57 10.54
N LEU A 74 17.38 -10.28 10.74
CA LEU A 74 18.38 -9.37 11.32
C LEU A 74 18.69 -9.69 12.79
N THR A 75 17.69 -10.13 13.55
CA THR A 75 17.87 -10.54 14.95
C THR A 75 18.72 -11.82 15.03
N ASP A 76 18.49 -12.77 14.11
CA ASP A 76 19.29 -14.00 14.02
C ASP A 76 20.74 -13.75 13.57
N LEU A 77 21.03 -12.61 12.93
CA LEU A 77 22.37 -12.22 12.47
C LEU A 77 23.18 -11.44 13.53
N GLN A 78 22.57 -11.06 14.65
CA GLN A 78 23.23 -10.32 15.73
C GLN A 78 23.85 -11.22 16.81
N ASP A 79 23.87 -12.55 16.61
CA ASP A 79 24.57 -13.55 17.44
C ASP A 79 25.96 -13.91 16.87
#